data_AF-A0A961FUM9-F1
#
_entry.id   AF-A0A961FUM9-F1
#
_cell.length_a   1.000
_cell.length_b   1.000
_cell.length_c   1.000
_cell.angle_alpha   90.00
_cell.angle_beta   90.00
_cell.angle_gamma   90.00
#
_symmetry.space_group_name_H-M   'P 1'
#
loop_
_entity.id
_entity.type
_entity.pdbx_description
1 polymer ?
#
loop_
_entity_poly.entity_id
_entity_poly.type
_entity_poly.pdbx_seq_one_letter_code
_entity_poly.pdbx_strand_id
1 'polypeptide(L)' 'AQILDHVWQYDFGGDGGVVETYIGYLRRKLDDGEPKLIHTVRGVGYSIREP' A
#
# COMPACT_ATOMS: atom_id res chain seq x y z
N ALA A 1 -2.63 -2.10 -12.27
CA ALA A 1 -2.50 -1.16 -11.14
C ALA A 1 -1.13 -1.40 -10.51
N GLN A 2 -0.23 -0.41 -10.46
CA GLN A 2 1.22 -0.64 -10.29
C GLN A 2 1.62 -1.57 -9.13
N ILE A 3 1.08 -1.36 -7.92
CA ILE A 3 1.44 -2.19 -6.75
C ILE A 3 1.00 -3.65 -6.93
N LEU A 4 -0.17 -3.88 -7.52
CA LEU A 4 -0.64 -5.23 -7.82
C LEU A 4 0.30 -5.86 -8.84
N ASP A 5 0.42 -5.26 -10.02
CA ASP A 5 1.12 -5.84 -11.17
C ASP A 5 2.59 -6.20 -10.85
N HIS A 6 3.27 -5.42 -10.01
CA HIS A 6 4.69 -5.60 -9.69
C HIS A 6 4.97 -6.49 -8.47
N VAL A 7 4.04 -6.60 -7.52
CA VAL A 7 4.24 -7.39 -6.29
C VAL A 7 3.50 -8.73 -6.37
N TRP A 8 2.34 -8.72 -7.00
CA TRP A 8 1.51 -9.88 -7.30
C TRP A 8 1.39 -10.01 -8.82
N GLN A 9 2.22 -10.87 -9.41
CA GLN A 9 2.14 -11.21 -10.84
C GLN A 9 0.67 -11.40 -11.25
N TYR A 10 0.23 -10.65 -12.26
CA TYR A 10 -1.17 -10.29 -12.57
C TYR A 10 -2.09 -11.46 -12.99
N ASP A 11 -1.69 -12.70 -12.72
CA ASP A 11 -2.57 -13.88 -12.79
C ASP A 11 -3.48 -13.97 -11.55
N PHE A 12 -3.24 -13.12 -10.54
CA PHE A 12 -4.09 -13.02 -9.36
C PHE A 12 -5.38 -12.28 -9.74
N GLY A 13 -6.46 -13.03 -10.00
CA GLY A 13 -7.83 -12.51 -10.14
C GLY A 13 -8.42 -11.92 -8.85
N GLY A 14 -7.57 -11.27 -8.04
CA GLY A 14 -7.90 -10.71 -6.74
C GLY A 14 -8.54 -9.34 -6.87
N ASP A 15 -9.57 -9.15 -6.06
CA ASP A 15 -10.27 -7.89 -5.86
C ASP A 15 -9.29 -6.79 -5.41
N GLY A 16 -9.52 -5.54 -5.85
CA GLY A 16 -8.63 -4.40 -5.60
C GLY A 16 -8.32 -4.15 -4.12
N GLY A 17 -9.13 -4.71 -3.21
CA GLY A 17 -8.97 -4.62 -1.76
C GLY A 17 -7.77 -5.37 -1.16
N VAL A 18 -7.08 -6.23 -1.92
CA VAL A 18 -5.86 -6.90 -1.40
C VAL A 18 -4.75 -5.87 -1.10
N VAL A 19 -4.60 -4.82 -1.93
CA VAL A 19 -3.61 -3.76 -1.70
C VAL A 19 -3.91 -3.03 -0.39
N GLU A 20 -5.17 -2.68 -0.16
CA GLU A 20 -5.61 -1.97 1.05
C GLU A 20 -5.36 -2.78 2.32
N THR A 21 -5.60 -4.10 2.25
CA THR A 21 -5.34 -5.02 3.37
C THR A 21 -3.86 -5.04 3.73
N TYR A 22 -2.98 -5.20 2.74
CA TYR A 22 -1.54 -5.27 2.97
C TYR A 22 -0.93 -3.91 3.37
N ILE A 23 -1.43 -2.79 2.83
CA ILE A 23 -1.04 -1.46 3.31
C ILE A 23 -1.42 -1.28 4.78
N GLY A 24 -2.59 -1.75 5.21
CA GLY A 24 -2.97 -1.76 6.63
C GLY A 24 -2.04 -2.62 7.49
N TYR A 25 -1.50 -3.71 6.96
CA TYR A 25 -0.53 -4.56 7.66
C TYR A 25 0.83 -3.88 7.77
N LEU A 26 1.30 -3.27 6.69
CA LEU A 26 2.56 -2.54 6.66
C LEU A 26 2.53 -1.36 7.63
N ARG A 27 1.43 -0.60 7.69
CA ARG A 27 1.28 0.50 8.65
C ARG A 27 1.41 0.03 10.10
N ARG A 28 0.74 -1.06 10.45
CA ARG A 28 0.83 -1.64 11.80
C ARG A 28 2.21 -2.16 12.16
N LYS A 29 2.99 -2.63 11.16
CA LYS A 29 4.31 -3.21 11.39
C LYS A 29 5.45 -2.18 11.34
N LEU A 30 5.32 -1.15 10.52
CA LEU A 30 6.42 -0.26 10.14
C LEU A 30 6.12 1.22 10.36
N ASP A 31 4.85 1.61 10.49
CA ASP A 31 4.42 3.03 10.47
C ASP A 31 3.56 3.39 11.69
N ASP A 32 3.82 2.75 12.83
CA ASP A 32 3.06 2.96 14.08
C ASP A 32 3.54 4.21 14.84
N GLY A 33 4.77 4.67 14.60
CA GLY A 33 5.36 5.87 15.20
C GLY A 33 5.15 7.15 14.38
N GLU A 34 5.81 8.23 14.80
CA GLU A 34 5.98 9.46 14.02
C GLU A 34 7.44 9.61 13.59
N PRO A 35 7.73 10.16 12.40
CA PRO A 35 6.76 10.60 11.40
C PRO A 35 6.13 9.45 10.60
N LYS A 36 4.90 9.64 10.13
CA LYS A 36 4.27 8.71 9.19
C LYS A 36 5.01 8.66 7.84
N LEU A 37 5.37 7.46 7.42
CA LEU A 37 6.08 7.16 6.18
C LEU A 37 5.14 6.72 5.06
N ILE A 38 3.99 6.09 5.35
CA ILE A 38 3.07 5.54 4.35
C ILE A 38 1.85 6.46 4.14
N HIS A 39 1.86 7.20 3.04
CA HIS A 39 0.86 8.22 2.71
C HIS A 39 -0.18 7.71 1.71
N THR A 40 -1.45 8.02 1.94
CA THR A 40 -2.53 7.78 0.97
C THR A 40 -2.71 9.02 0.09
N VAL A 41 -2.60 8.85 -1.22
CA VAL A 41 -2.91 9.88 -2.22
C VAL A 41 -4.26 9.53 -2.86
N ARG A 42 -5.32 10.26 -2.46
CA ARG A 42 -6.69 10.00 -2.91
C ARG A 42 -6.78 10.00 -4.44
N GLY A 43 -7.42 8.97 -4.99
CA GLY A 43 -7.60 8.79 -6.44
C GLY A 43 -6.34 8.35 -7.19
N VAL A 44 -5.20 8.17 -6.51
CA VAL A 44 -3.92 7.78 -7.12
C VAL A 44 -3.37 6.49 -6.53
N GLY A 45 -3.30 6.37 -5.20
CA GLY A 45 -2.76 5.19 -4.53
C GLY A 45 -1.98 5.53 -3.25
N TYR A 46 -0.79 4.94 -3.10
CA TYR A 46 0.05 5.07 -1.90
C TYR A 46 1.46 5.53 -2.25
N SER A 47 2.10 6.26 -1.34
CA SER A 47 3.48 6.72 -1.47
C SER A 47 4.24 6.52 -0.17
N ILE A 48 5.52 6.19 -0.26
CA ILE A 48 6.46 6.19 0.87
C ILE A 48 7.29 7.46 0.79
N ARG A 49 7.28 8.28 1.84
CA ARG A 49 8.14 9.47 1.95
C ARG A 49 8.32 9.91 3.40
N GLU A 50 9.48 10.46 3.69
CA GLU A 50 9.72 11.27 4.89
C GLU A 50 8.94 12.60 4.79
N PRO A 51 8.69 13.30 5.92
CA PRO A 51 8.01 14.61 5.93
C PRO A 51 8.62 15.64 4.98
#